data_AF-A0A026VZG7-F1
#
_entry.id   AF-A0A026VZG7-F1
#
_cell.length_a   1.000
_cell.length_b   1.000
_cell.length_c   1.000
_cell.angle_alpha   90.00
_cell.angle_beta   90.00
_cell.angle_gamma   90.00
#
_symmetry.space_group_name_H-M   'P 1'
#
loop_
_entity.id
_entity.type
_entity.pdbx_description
1 polymer ?
#
loop_
_entity_poly.entity_id
_entity_poly.type
_entity_poly.pdbx_seq_one_letter_code
_entity_poly.pdbx_strand_id
1 'polypeptide(L)'
;MLKLIRNALASKRILFDRDGSPIKWEFFEKLLHIQEYNFCHLANKLNRKHVQWFKNKMNVKLAAQTLSNSCAHALEQLLEDGVHEFAECAPTAKFCRMVNNTFDCLNFKSIVANAYKKPLSRDTAENVLNLFTDSIDYFSSITIEMSGKPIIEMKLKTGFLGFIIDMTNLKNLYRDYVETGYLRYILS
;
A
#
# COMPACT_ATOMS: atom_id res chain seq x y z
N MET A 1 4.56 6.01 8.43
CA MET A 1 5.42 5.30 7.47
C MET A 1 4.94 5.41 6.02
N LEU A 2 3.64 5.35 5.74
CA LEU A 2 3.03 5.47 4.41
C LEU A 2 3.58 6.57 3.48
N LYS A 3 3.77 7.80 3.97
CA LYS A 3 4.33 8.90 3.15
C LYS A 3 5.75 8.60 2.64
N LEU A 4 6.56 7.88 3.42
CA LEU A 4 7.92 7.51 3.01
C LEU A 4 7.89 6.45 1.91
N ILE A 5 6.98 5.47 1.99
CA ILE A 5 6.76 4.47 0.93
C ILE A 5 6.34 5.17 -0.38
N ARG A 6 5.35 6.07 -0.31
CA ARG A 6 4.94 6.88 -1.47
C ARG A 6 6.10 7.71 -2.04
N ASN A 7 6.87 8.38 -1.19
CA ASN A 7 8.01 9.18 -1.63
C ASN A 7 9.13 8.31 -2.22
N ALA A 8 9.36 7.09 -1.72
CA ALA A 8 10.34 6.16 -2.27
C ALA A 8 9.97 5.78 -3.71
N LEU A 9 8.73 5.32 -3.93
CA LEU A 9 8.25 5.01 -5.29
C LEU A 9 8.31 6.23 -6.20
N ALA A 10 7.82 7.39 -5.74
CA ALA A 10 7.75 8.59 -6.56
C ALA A 10 9.14 9.18 -6.91
N SER A 11 10.10 9.07 -6.00
CA SER A 11 11.48 9.55 -6.23
C SER A 11 12.30 8.59 -7.09
N LYS A 12 12.11 7.28 -6.95
CA LYS A 12 12.81 6.26 -7.74
C LYS A 12 12.16 5.96 -9.07
N ARG A 13 10.91 6.41 -9.27
CA ARG A 13 10.06 6.19 -10.46
C ARG A 13 9.66 4.74 -10.65
N ILE A 14 10.55 3.80 -10.40
CA ILE A 14 10.34 2.36 -10.52
C ILE A 14 10.87 1.69 -9.25
N LEU A 15 10.09 0.74 -8.73
CA LEU A 15 10.52 -0.29 -7.79
C LEU A 15 10.26 -1.65 -8.43
N PHE A 16 10.84 -2.72 -7.90
CA PHE A 16 10.57 -4.07 -8.38
C PHE A 16 10.04 -4.94 -7.25
N ASP A 17 9.10 -5.83 -7.56
CA ASP A 17 8.63 -6.84 -6.63
C ASP A 17 9.52 -8.09 -6.62
N ARG A 18 9.13 -9.10 -5.83
CA ARG A 18 9.85 -10.38 -5.71
C ARG A 18 10.09 -11.06 -7.06
N ASP A 19 9.16 -10.92 -7.98
CA ASP A 19 9.18 -11.57 -9.29
C ASP A 19 9.96 -10.74 -10.32
N GLY A 20 10.55 -9.61 -9.91
CA GLY A 20 11.21 -8.67 -10.80
C GLY A 20 10.24 -7.83 -11.61
N SER A 21 8.96 -7.81 -11.26
CA SER A 21 7.94 -7.06 -11.98
C SER A 21 7.99 -5.57 -11.60
N PRO A 22 7.93 -4.64 -12.57
CA PRO A 22 8.12 -3.22 -12.30
C PRO A 22 6.86 -2.56 -11.73
N ILE A 23 7.02 -1.91 -10.58
CA ILE A 23 6.05 -1.03 -9.94
C ILE A 23 6.40 0.40 -10.37
N LYS A 24 5.59 1.00 -11.23
CA LYS A 24 5.94 2.27 -11.90
C LYS A 24 5.07 3.42 -11.42
N TRP A 25 5.71 4.52 -11.01
CA TRP A 25 5.03 5.77 -10.65
C TRP A 25 4.30 6.41 -11.85
N GLU A 26 4.78 6.14 -13.07
CA GLU A 26 4.20 6.69 -14.31
C GLU A 26 2.71 6.38 -14.48
N PHE A 27 2.22 5.26 -13.92
CA PHE A 27 0.81 4.90 -14.03
C PHE A 27 -0.10 5.88 -13.28
N PHE A 28 0.38 6.52 -12.20
CA PHE A 28 -0.38 7.59 -11.54
C PHE A 28 -0.43 8.86 -12.38
N GLU A 29 0.63 9.16 -13.14
CA GLU A 29 0.68 10.30 -14.05
C GLU A 29 -0.25 10.10 -15.24
N LYS A 30 -0.21 8.91 -15.85
CA LYS A 30 -1.12 8.51 -16.92
C LYS A 30 -2.58 8.47 -16.45
N LEU A 31 -2.83 7.93 -15.26
CA LEU A 31 -4.18 7.89 -14.68
C LEU A 31 -4.72 9.30 -14.45
N LEU A 32 -3.89 10.22 -13.94
CA LEU A 32 -4.28 11.63 -13.83
C LEU A 32 -4.60 12.24 -15.20
N HIS A 33 -3.76 11.96 -16.21
CA HIS A 33 -3.96 12.47 -17.57
C HIS A 33 -5.30 12.00 -18.14
N ILE A 34 -5.62 10.71 -18.11
CA ILE A 34 -6.91 10.20 -18.58
C ILE A 34 -8.08 10.88 -17.88
N GLN A 35 -8.00 11.07 -16.56
CA GLN A 35 -9.08 11.70 -15.80
C GLN A 35 -9.28 13.19 -16.11
N GLU A 36 -8.21 13.90 -16.48
CA GLU A 36 -8.28 15.33 -16.81
C GLU A 36 -8.70 15.57 -18.26
N TYR A 37 -8.26 14.74 -19.20
CA TYR A 37 -8.42 14.98 -20.64
C TYR A 37 -9.52 14.15 -21.30
N ASN A 38 -9.84 12.96 -20.79
CA ASN A 38 -10.83 12.07 -21.40
C ASN A 38 -12.21 12.15 -20.73
N PHE A 39 -12.41 13.09 -19.79
CA PHE A 39 -13.65 13.30 -19.00
C PHE A 39 -14.21 12.04 -18.30
N CYS A 40 -13.39 10.98 -18.15
CA CYS A 40 -13.77 9.74 -17.47
C CYS A 40 -13.12 9.68 -16.09
N HIS A 41 -13.93 9.86 -15.04
CA HIS A 41 -13.44 9.77 -13.66
C HIS A 41 -13.59 8.34 -13.12
N LEU A 42 -12.48 7.64 -12.90
CA LEU A 42 -12.43 6.26 -12.40
C LEU A 42 -12.58 6.16 -10.87
N ALA A 43 -13.48 6.97 -10.30
CA ALA A 43 -13.92 6.98 -8.90
C ALA A 43 -12.80 6.97 -7.82
N ASN A 44 -11.59 7.42 -8.14
CA ASN A 44 -10.48 7.56 -7.18
C ASN A 44 -10.20 9.04 -6.88
N LYS A 45 -9.47 9.31 -5.79
CA LYS A 45 -9.24 10.70 -5.32
C LYS A 45 -7.99 11.34 -5.91
N LEU A 46 -7.33 10.70 -6.88
CA LEU A 46 -6.06 11.16 -7.45
C LEU A 46 -6.28 12.47 -8.22
N ASN A 47 -5.44 13.47 -7.95
CA ASN A 47 -5.41 14.75 -8.65
C ASN A 47 -3.97 15.28 -8.76
N ARG A 48 -3.79 16.46 -9.36
CA ARG A 48 -2.49 17.12 -9.54
C ARG A 48 -1.65 17.20 -8.26
N LYS A 49 -2.25 17.36 -7.08
CA LYS A 49 -1.51 17.46 -5.80
C LYS A 49 -0.85 16.14 -5.42
N HIS A 50 -1.42 15.01 -5.82
CA HIS A 50 -0.86 13.68 -5.60
C HIS A 50 0.36 13.44 -6.46
N VAL A 51 0.27 13.77 -7.75
CA VAL A 51 1.36 13.62 -8.73
C VAL A 51 2.48 14.64 -8.48
N GLN A 52 2.14 15.88 -8.08
CA GLN A 52 3.08 16.89 -7.58
C GLN A 52 3.52 16.59 -6.14
N TRP A 53 3.94 15.34 -5.93
CA TRP A 53 4.25 14.75 -4.62
C TRP A 53 5.37 15.49 -3.90
N PHE A 54 6.34 16.08 -4.62
CA PHE A 54 7.47 16.80 -4.04
C PHE A 54 7.02 18.02 -3.22
N LYS A 55 6.07 18.80 -3.76
CA LYS A 55 5.45 19.94 -3.05
C LYS A 55 4.60 19.48 -1.86
N ASN A 56 4.15 18.23 -1.87
CA ASN A 56 3.26 17.63 -0.89
C ASN A 56 3.89 16.42 -0.16
N LYS A 57 5.21 16.40 0.00
CA LYS A 57 5.96 15.21 0.46
C LYS A 57 5.60 14.74 1.86
N MET A 58 5.11 15.66 2.70
CA MET A 58 4.75 15.38 4.10
C MET A 58 3.25 15.05 4.29
N ASN A 59 2.43 15.23 3.25
CA ASN A 59 0.98 15.08 3.37
C ASN A 59 0.59 13.59 3.34
N VAL A 60 0.28 13.03 4.51
CA VAL A 60 -0.10 11.61 4.66
C VAL A 60 -1.44 11.32 3.99
N LYS A 61 -2.40 12.26 4.03
CA LYS A 61 -3.70 12.09 3.36
C LYS A 61 -3.53 11.89 1.86
N LEU A 62 -2.66 12.68 1.22
CA LEU A 62 -2.35 12.50 -0.20
C LEU A 62 -1.63 11.17 -0.45
N ALA A 63 -0.69 10.76 0.42
CA ALA A 63 -0.03 9.46 0.28
C ALA A 63 -1.02 8.28 0.35
N ALA A 64 -1.95 8.32 1.31
CA ALA A 64 -2.99 7.29 1.46
C ALA A 64 -3.95 7.24 0.28
N GLN A 65 -4.31 8.39 -0.27
CA GLN A 65 -5.17 8.44 -1.46
C GLN A 65 -4.45 7.94 -2.72
N THR A 66 -3.15 8.22 -2.88
CA THR A 66 -2.35 7.70 -4.00
C THR A 66 -2.24 6.18 -3.95
N LEU A 67 -1.84 5.63 -2.80
CA LEU A 67 -1.63 4.19 -2.60
C LEU A 67 -2.89 3.53 -2.01
N SER A 68 -4.05 3.81 -2.61
CA SER A 68 -5.36 3.34 -2.14
C SER A 68 -5.88 2.17 -2.97
N ASN A 69 -6.83 1.42 -2.39
CA ASN A 69 -7.59 0.43 -3.15
C ASN A 69 -8.33 1.05 -4.34
N SER A 70 -8.87 2.27 -4.23
CA SER A 70 -9.54 2.92 -5.38
C SER A 70 -8.59 3.18 -6.56
N CYS A 71 -7.32 3.51 -6.29
CA CYS A 71 -6.33 3.64 -7.37
C CYS A 71 -5.99 2.27 -7.98
N ALA A 72 -5.86 1.21 -7.16
CA ALA A 72 -5.63 -0.13 -7.68
C ALA A 72 -6.75 -0.60 -8.61
N HIS A 73 -8.02 -0.42 -8.22
CA HIS A 73 -9.16 -0.78 -9.08
C HIS A 73 -9.19 0.05 -10.36
N ALA A 74 -8.85 1.34 -10.32
CA ALA A 74 -8.80 2.16 -11.52
C ALA A 74 -7.72 1.68 -12.51
N LEU A 75 -6.55 1.25 -12.01
CA LEU A 75 -5.50 0.68 -12.84
C LEU A 75 -5.93 -0.66 -13.46
N GLU A 76 -6.52 -1.55 -12.67
CA GLU A 76 -7.02 -2.84 -13.15
C GLU A 76 -8.16 -2.69 -14.16
N GLN A 77 -9.10 -1.77 -13.94
CA GLN A 77 -10.15 -1.48 -14.92
C GLN A 77 -9.56 -1.05 -16.27
N LEU A 78 -8.56 -0.16 -16.26
CA LEU A 78 -7.91 0.29 -17.50
C LEU A 78 -7.14 -0.84 -18.21
N LEU A 79 -6.60 -1.78 -17.45
CA LEU A 79 -5.99 -2.99 -17.99
C LEU A 79 -7.05 -3.91 -18.62
N GLU A 80 -8.17 -4.14 -17.94
CA GLU A 80 -9.31 -4.93 -18.42
C GLU A 80 -9.94 -4.32 -19.67
N ASP A 81 -10.04 -2.99 -19.73
CA ASP A 81 -10.52 -2.21 -20.88
C ASP A 81 -9.54 -2.24 -22.07
N GLY A 82 -8.36 -2.84 -21.92
CA GLY A 82 -7.36 -2.97 -22.98
C GLY A 82 -6.62 -1.68 -23.34
N VAL A 83 -6.57 -0.70 -22.42
CA VAL A 83 -5.85 0.55 -22.66
C VAL A 83 -4.35 0.29 -22.68
N HIS A 84 -3.75 0.36 -23.87
CA HIS A 84 -2.34 0.00 -24.11
C HIS A 84 -1.34 0.65 -23.14
N GLU A 85 -1.59 1.90 -22.73
CA GLU A 85 -0.72 2.62 -21.78
C GLU A 85 -0.63 1.97 -20.38
N PHE A 86 -1.57 1.08 -20.05
CA PHE A 86 -1.75 0.40 -18.77
C PHE A 86 -1.51 -1.12 -18.84
N ALA A 87 -1.05 -1.65 -19.97
CA ALA A 87 -0.84 -3.10 -20.16
C ALA A 87 0.05 -3.75 -19.07
N GLU A 88 0.98 -2.99 -18.47
CA GLU A 88 1.89 -3.46 -17.43
C GLU A 88 1.58 -2.90 -16.03
N CYS A 89 0.36 -2.41 -15.77
CA CYS A 89 0.05 -1.76 -14.50
C CYS A 89 -0.24 -2.73 -13.34
N ALA A 90 -0.40 -4.03 -13.61
CA ALA A 90 -0.78 -5.04 -12.63
C ALA A 90 0.12 -5.07 -11.38
N PRO A 91 1.47 -5.03 -11.47
CA PRO A 91 2.33 -4.96 -10.28
C PRO A 91 2.11 -3.68 -9.46
N THR A 92 1.80 -2.57 -10.13
CA THR A 92 1.52 -1.28 -9.47
C THR A 92 0.18 -1.29 -8.74
N ALA A 93 -0.84 -1.92 -9.33
CA ALA A 93 -2.13 -2.14 -8.68
C ALA A 93 -1.97 -3.04 -7.44
N LYS A 94 -1.27 -4.18 -7.57
CA LYS A 94 -0.92 -5.08 -6.46
C LYS A 94 -0.20 -4.34 -5.33
N PHE A 95 0.79 -3.52 -5.67
CA PHE A 95 1.51 -2.69 -4.69
C PHE A 95 0.58 -1.73 -3.94
N CYS A 96 -0.33 -1.05 -4.64
CA CYS A 96 -1.33 -0.17 -4.02
C CYS A 96 -2.24 -0.93 -3.05
N ARG A 97 -2.73 -2.12 -3.44
CA ARG A 97 -3.57 -2.96 -2.57
C ARG A 97 -2.83 -3.40 -1.32
N MET A 98 -1.59 -3.86 -1.47
CA MET A 98 -0.80 -4.32 -0.33
C MET A 98 -0.58 -3.17 0.65
N VAL A 99 -0.13 -2.02 0.17
CA VAL A 99 0.06 -0.84 1.01
C VAL A 99 -1.25 -0.38 1.67
N ASN A 100 -2.36 -0.33 0.94
CA ASN A 100 -3.66 0.08 1.48
C ASN A 100 -4.13 -0.86 2.59
N ASN A 101 -4.16 -2.17 2.31
CA ASN A 101 -4.71 -3.15 3.24
C ASN A 101 -3.85 -3.24 4.50
N THR A 102 -2.52 -3.23 4.38
CA THR A 102 -1.63 -3.15 5.54
C THR A 102 -1.89 -1.87 6.34
N PHE A 103 -2.00 -0.71 5.66
CA PHE A 103 -2.21 0.56 6.35
C PHE A 103 -3.57 0.63 7.06
N ASP A 104 -4.63 0.12 6.44
CA ASP A 104 -5.95 0.03 7.06
C ASP A 104 -5.90 -0.87 8.31
N CYS A 105 -5.12 -1.96 8.26
CA CYS A 105 -4.90 -2.85 9.41
C CYS A 105 -4.04 -2.25 10.55
N LEU A 106 -3.20 -1.28 10.23
CA LEU A 106 -2.35 -0.62 11.23
C LEU A 106 -2.99 0.67 11.78
N ASN A 107 -4.23 0.98 11.40
CA ASN A 107 -4.91 2.22 11.76
C ASN A 107 -6.43 2.00 11.92
N PHE A 108 -6.80 0.97 12.69
CA PHE A 108 -8.19 0.65 13.00
C PHE A 108 -8.80 1.67 13.97
N LYS A 109 -9.84 2.40 13.55
CA LYS A 109 -10.48 3.43 14.39
C LYS A 109 -11.86 3.10 14.93
N SER A 110 -12.47 1.99 14.50
CA SER A 110 -13.85 1.68 14.87
C SER A 110 -14.13 0.19 14.91
N ILE A 111 -14.92 -0.21 15.89
CA ILE A 111 -15.42 -1.57 16.09
C ILE A 111 -16.44 -1.95 15.01
N VAL A 112 -17.15 -0.96 14.45
CA VAL A 112 -18.25 -1.16 13.48
C VAL A 112 -17.75 -1.09 12.03
N ALA A 113 -16.44 -0.92 11.83
CA ALA A 113 -15.90 -0.83 10.47
C ALA A 113 -15.98 -2.18 9.73
N ASN A 114 -15.81 -2.15 8.40
CA ASN A 114 -15.87 -3.36 7.57
C ASN A 114 -14.47 -3.83 7.14
N ALA A 115 -14.35 -5.12 6.84
CA ALA A 115 -13.13 -5.75 6.31
C ALA A 115 -11.87 -5.45 7.15
N TYR A 116 -10.75 -5.10 6.51
CA TYR A 116 -9.47 -4.71 7.11
C TYR A 116 -9.50 -3.39 7.89
N LYS A 117 -10.67 -2.91 8.29
CA LYS A 117 -10.82 -1.76 9.20
C LYS A 117 -11.36 -2.16 10.58
N LYS A 118 -11.66 -3.46 10.78
CA LYS A 118 -12.15 -4.02 12.04
C LYS A 118 -11.02 -4.21 13.06
N PRO A 119 -11.30 -4.09 14.36
CA PRO A 119 -10.31 -4.35 15.40
C PRO A 119 -9.71 -5.74 15.26
N LEU A 120 -8.45 -5.90 15.69
CA LEU A 120 -7.79 -7.19 15.74
C LEU A 120 -8.33 -7.99 16.93
N SER A 121 -9.15 -8.98 16.64
CA SER A 121 -9.88 -9.82 17.59
C SER A 121 -9.76 -11.27 17.17
N ARG A 122 -10.20 -12.21 18.01
CA ARG A 122 -10.17 -13.65 17.65
C ARG A 122 -10.88 -13.96 16.33
N ASP A 123 -11.97 -13.25 16.03
CA ASP A 123 -12.77 -13.44 14.82
C ASP A 123 -12.10 -12.90 13.55
N THR A 124 -11.22 -11.90 13.70
CA THR A 124 -10.56 -11.21 12.58
C THR A 124 -9.09 -11.60 12.43
N ALA A 125 -8.52 -12.27 13.44
CA ALA A 125 -7.10 -12.55 13.55
C ALA A 125 -6.56 -13.35 12.38
N GLU A 126 -7.22 -14.43 11.97
CA GLU A 126 -6.74 -15.28 10.87
C GLU A 126 -6.48 -14.45 9.61
N ASN A 127 -7.49 -13.68 9.17
CA ASN A 127 -7.39 -12.84 7.98
C ASN A 127 -6.31 -11.75 8.11
N VAL A 128 -6.23 -11.08 9.26
CA VAL A 128 -5.26 -9.99 9.48
C VAL A 128 -3.83 -10.53 9.59
N LEU A 129 -3.62 -11.65 10.28
CA LEU A 129 -2.30 -12.25 10.47
C LEU A 129 -1.77 -12.91 9.19
N ASN A 130 -2.65 -13.49 8.37
CA ASN A 130 -2.29 -13.96 7.02
C ASN A 130 -1.86 -12.77 6.16
N LEU A 131 -2.66 -11.70 6.12
CA LEU A 131 -2.29 -10.47 5.42
C LEU A 131 -0.94 -9.92 5.92
N PHE A 132 -0.69 -9.89 7.22
CA PHE A 132 0.59 -9.42 7.77
C PHE A 132 1.75 -10.29 7.34
N THR A 133 1.57 -11.61 7.31
CA THR A 133 2.61 -12.53 6.84
C THR A 133 2.93 -12.24 5.38
N ASP A 134 1.92 -12.16 4.51
CA ASP A 134 2.10 -11.84 3.09
C ASP A 134 2.70 -10.45 2.87
N SER A 135 2.25 -9.46 3.65
CA SER A 135 2.72 -8.07 3.58
C SER A 135 4.18 -7.94 4.01
N ILE A 136 4.58 -8.58 5.10
CA ILE A 136 5.96 -8.60 5.59
C ILE A 136 6.87 -9.18 4.52
N ASP A 137 6.48 -10.33 3.96
CA ASP A 137 7.18 -11.02 2.90
C ASP A 137 7.32 -10.17 1.63
N TYR A 138 6.22 -9.51 1.24
CA TYR A 138 6.19 -8.64 0.08
C TYR A 138 7.09 -7.41 0.26
N PHE A 139 6.90 -6.64 1.34
CA PHE A 139 7.68 -5.43 1.57
C PHE A 139 9.17 -5.70 1.82
N SER A 140 9.52 -6.87 2.36
CA SER A 140 10.91 -7.29 2.53
C SER A 140 11.59 -7.63 1.20
N SER A 141 10.83 -8.02 0.18
CA SER A 141 11.35 -8.37 -1.15
C SER A 141 11.46 -7.20 -2.14
N ILE A 142 10.91 -6.02 -1.83
CA ILE A 142 10.93 -4.88 -2.75
C ILE A 142 12.36 -4.40 -2.99
N THR A 143 12.76 -4.21 -4.25
CA THR A 143 14.06 -3.67 -4.64
C THR A 143 13.93 -2.39 -5.47
N ILE A 144 15.04 -1.66 -5.62
CA ILE A 144 15.12 -0.46 -6.49
C ILE A 144 15.61 -0.82 -7.90
N GLU A 145 16.40 -1.87 -8.01
CA GLU A 145 16.97 -2.39 -9.26
C GLU A 145 16.55 -3.85 -9.41
N MET A 146 16.36 -4.28 -10.66
CA MET A 146 16.04 -5.67 -10.96
C MET A 146 17.14 -6.58 -10.41
N SER A 147 16.77 -7.55 -9.57
CA SER A 147 17.69 -8.45 -8.86
C SER A 147 18.71 -7.74 -7.94
N GLY A 148 18.43 -6.49 -7.55
CA GLY A 148 19.24 -5.73 -6.61
C GLY A 148 19.01 -6.11 -5.15
N LYS A 149 19.69 -5.41 -4.24
CA LYS A 149 19.46 -5.58 -2.79
C LYS A 149 18.06 -5.08 -2.39
N PRO A 150 17.42 -5.73 -1.41
CA PRO A 150 16.16 -5.27 -0.84
C PRO A 150 16.24 -3.81 -0.34
N ILE A 151 15.15 -3.06 -0.53
CA ILE A 151 15.04 -1.66 -0.09
C ILE A 151 15.23 -1.50 1.42
N ILE A 152 14.94 -2.56 2.19
CA ILE A 152 15.14 -2.64 3.64
C ILE A 152 16.62 -2.61 4.07
N GLU A 153 17.55 -2.89 3.16
CA GLU A 153 19.00 -2.77 3.38
C GLU A 153 19.55 -1.40 2.95
N MET A 154 18.74 -0.58 2.28
CA MET A 154 19.16 0.67 1.67
C MET A 154 18.83 1.88 2.56
N LYS A 155 19.30 3.08 2.16
CA LYS A 155 18.98 4.34 2.87
C LYS A 155 17.48 4.66 2.91
N LEU A 156 16.71 4.19 1.94
CA LEU A 156 15.25 4.43 1.82
C LEU A 156 14.39 3.44 2.63
N LYS A 157 15.01 2.58 3.45
CA LYS A 157 14.35 1.51 4.20
C LYS A 157 13.27 1.95 5.18
N THR A 158 13.36 3.15 5.74
CA THR A 158 12.59 3.56 6.92
C THR A 158 11.08 3.36 6.77
N GLY A 159 10.52 3.68 5.60
CA GLY A 159 9.08 3.49 5.35
C GLY A 159 8.65 2.03 5.39
N PHE A 160 9.41 1.16 4.73
CA PHE A 160 9.12 -0.28 4.60
C PHE A 160 9.42 -1.02 5.90
N LEU A 161 10.58 -0.76 6.49
CA LEU A 161 10.98 -1.36 7.76
C LEU A 161 10.01 -0.98 8.90
N GLY A 162 9.52 0.25 8.91
CA GLY A 162 8.50 0.66 9.87
C GLY A 162 7.21 -0.15 9.74
N PHE A 163 6.70 -0.36 8.52
CA PHE A 163 5.53 -1.24 8.30
C PHE A 163 5.79 -2.68 8.78
N ILE A 164 6.97 -3.23 8.49
CA ILE A 164 7.35 -4.59 8.91
C ILE A 164 7.37 -4.72 10.44
N ILE A 165 7.99 -3.75 11.13
CA ILE A 165 8.05 -3.72 12.58
C ILE A 165 6.66 -3.54 13.19
N ASP A 166 5.85 -2.62 12.66
CA ASP A 166 4.50 -2.35 13.15
C ASP A 166 3.62 -3.61 13.08
N MET A 167 3.65 -4.33 11.94
CA MET A 167 2.92 -5.60 11.77
C MET A 167 3.41 -6.69 12.71
N THR A 168 4.73 -6.82 12.87
CA THR A 168 5.35 -7.82 13.76
C THR A 168 4.96 -7.57 15.21
N ASN A 169 5.03 -6.30 15.65
CA ASN A 169 4.67 -5.91 17.01
C ASN A 169 3.18 -6.12 17.26
N LEU A 170 2.31 -5.73 16.33
CA LEU A 170 0.87 -5.92 16.50
C LEU A 170 0.48 -7.41 16.56
N LYS A 171 1.16 -8.26 15.77
CA LYS A 171 1.02 -9.74 15.86
C LYS A 171 1.43 -10.26 17.24
N ASN A 172 2.52 -9.77 17.81
CA ASN A 172 2.97 -10.16 19.15
C ASN A 172 1.98 -9.68 20.24
N LEU A 173 1.54 -8.42 20.18
CA LEU A 173 0.54 -7.89 21.10
C LEU A 173 -0.77 -8.70 21.07
N TYR A 174 -1.21 -9.13 19.89
CA TYR A 174 -2.39 -9.99 19.77
C TYR A 174 -2.21 -11.33 20.50
N ARG A 175 -1.06 -11.98 20.33
CA ARG A 175 -0.73 -13.23 21.02
C ARG A 175 -0.69 -13.04 22.54
N ASP A 176 -0.01 -11.99 22.99
CA ASP A 176 0.22 -11.77 24.41
C ASP A 176 -1.03 -11.35 25.17
N TYR A 177 -1.95 -10.62 24.52
CA TYR A 177 -3.11 -10.03 25.20
C TYR A 177 -4.46 -10.56 24.74
N VAL A 178 -4.67 -10.87 23.46
CA VAL A 178 -6.00 -11.29 22.96
C VAL A 178 -6.17 -12.80 22.97
N GLU A 179 -5.14 -13.55 22.55
CA GLU A 179 -5.18 -15.03 22.60
C GLU A 179 -5.24 -15.52 24.04
N THR A 180 -4.45 -14.93 24.93
CA THR A 180 -4.45 -15.22 26.39
C THR A 180 -5.73 -14.77 27.09
N GLY A 181 -6.54 -13.92 26.47
CA GLY A 181 -7.83 -13.47 26.99
C GLY A 181 -7.77 -12.24 27.90
N TYR A 182 -6.62 -11.58 28.04
CA TYR A 182 -6.52 -10.31 28.78
C TYR A 182 -7.31 -9.17 28.11
N LEU A 183 -7.34 -9.14 26.77
CA LEU A 183 -8.07 -8.18 25.95
C LEU A 183 -9.02 -8.92 25.01
N ARG A 184 -10.18 -8.30 24.72
CA ARG A 184 -11.12 -8.83 23.71
C ARG A 184 -10.66 -8.56 22.28
N TYR A 185 -10.00 -7.41 22.06
CA TYR A 185 -9.47 -6.96 20.78
C TYR A 185 -8.43 -5.86 20.97
N ILE A 186 -7.70 -5.52 19.91
CA ILE A 186 -6.78 -4.39 19.82
C ILE A 186 -7.27 -3.39 18.77
N LEU A 187 -7.24 -2.10 19.12
CA LEU A 187 -7.36 -0.97 18.19
C LEU A 187 -5.96 -0.41 17.94
N SER A 188 -5.58 -0.22 16.67
CA SER A 188 -4.28 0.29 16.23
C SER A 188 -4.35 1.69 15.66
#